data_AF-F4BFT5-F1
#
_entry.id   AF-F4BFT5-F1
#
_cell.length_a   1.000
_cell.length_b   1.000
_cell.length_c   1.000
_cell.angle_alpha   90.00
_cell.angle_beta   90.00
_cell.angle_gamma   90.00
#
_symmetry.space_group_name_H-M   'P 1'
#
loop_
_entity.id
_entity.type
_entity.pdbx_description
1 polymer ?
#
loop_
_entity_poly.entity_id
_entity_poly.type
_entity_poly.pdbx_seq_one_letter_code
_entity_poly.pdbx_strand_id
1 'polypeptide(L)'
;MNDIYYVVHYWQRTDLGIDSQKYPKAVDIFAVIYGFSQDGKSLFSGDYEYLSRLVGTSVRTAKTVIKYLSDELEIIKKFKSEFGASNTYLYNSEKVALLRKESAMVALQQGNNCTFNSAMVARHYKDNNKDNNKDNNKDKKINKKDSDICTKVIDYLNQVAKTNYKPNSKQTRNLIQARINEGFTLEDFLTVIDNKTKQWISNPEMVAYLRPQTLFGTKMEAYLNEPKPKSRLDNIFGDM
;
A
#
# COMPACT_ATOMS: atom_id res chain seq x y z
N MET A 1 7.63 17.34 -32.08
CA MET A 1 8.14 17.50 -30.70
C MET A 1 7.05 16.98 -29.78
N ASN A 2 7.34 15.99 -28.94
CA ASN A 2 6.38 15.58 -27.91
C ASN A 2 6.55 16.53 -26.74
N ASP A 3 5.54 17.35 -26.49
CA ASP A 3 5.51 18.20 -25.31
C ASP A 3 5.34 17.31 -24.07
N ILE A 4 6.31 17.39 -23.16
CA ILE A 4 6.26 16.67 -21.88
C ILE A 4 5.56 17.58 -20.88
N TYR A 5 4.39 17.15 -20.41
CA TYR A 5 3.63 17.86 -19.38
C TYR A 5 3.73 17.14 -18.04
N TYR A 6 3.71 17.91 -16.95
CA TYR A 6 3.54 17.40 -15.58
C TYR A 6 2.30 18.03 -14.96
N VAL A 7 1.67 17.31 -14.04
CA VAL A 7 0.42 17.74 -13.39
C VAL A 7 0.74 18.29 -12.00
N VAL A 8 0.36 19.54 -11.76
CA VAL A 8 0.39 20.15 -10.44
C VAL A 8 -0.99 20.08 -9.81
N HIS A 9 -1.11 19.34 -8.71
CA HIS A 9 -2.36 19.26 -7.96
C HIS A 9 -2.51 20.44 -7.01
N TYR A 10 -3.75 20.89 -6.80
CA TYR A 10 -4.07 22.01 -5.90
C TYR A 10 -3.45 21.84 -4.51
N TRP A 11 -3.57 20.64 -3.93
CA TRP A 11 -3.06 20.32 -2.60
C TRP A 11 -1.53 20.47 -2.49
N GLN A 12 -0.79 20.38 -3.59
CA GLN A 12 0.67 20.58 -3.57
C GLN A 12 1.05 22.04 -3.33
N ARG A 13 0.16 22.98 -3.68
CA ARG A 13 0.35 24.42 -3.45
C ARG A 13 -0.08 24.85 -2.06
N THR A 14 -1.09 24.19 -1.50
CA THR A 14 -1.75 24.65 -0.27
C THR A 14 -1.39 23.85 0.96
N ASP A 15 -1.21 22.54 0.82
CA ASP A 15 -1.20 21.63 1.97
C ASP A 15 0.23 21.22 2.40
N LEU A 16 1.24 21.55 1.60
CA LEU A 16 2.63 21.11 1.84
C LEU A 16 3.50 22.11 2.59
N GLY A 17 2.97 23.32 2.86
CA GLY A 17 3.75 24.39 3.50
C GLY A 17 4.98 24.83 2.67
N ILE A 18 4.96 24.61 1.35
CA ILE A 18 6.05 25.01 0.46
C ILE A 18 6.09 26.54 0.37
N ASP A 19 7.21 27.13 0.79
CA ASP A 19 7.47 28.55 0.66
C ASP A 19 7.73 28.92 -0.81
N SER A 20 6.63 29.19 -1.53
CA SER A 20 6.67 29.54 -2.95
C SER A 20 7.23 30.95 -3.20
N GLN A 21 7.31 31.81 -2.18
CA GLN A 21 7.95 33.12 -2.31
C GLN A 21 9.47 32.98 -2.35
N LYS A 22 10.02 32.16 -1.44
CA LYS A 22 11.45 31.87 -1.38
C LYS A 22 11.89 30.88 -2.46
N TYR A 23 11.05 29.90 -2.80
CA TYR A 23 11.34 28.84 -3.77
C TYR A 23 10.24 28.70 -4.84
N PRO A 24 10.18 29.59 -5.85
CA PRO A 24 9.09 29.64 -6.83
C PRO A 24 8.86 28.35 -7.64
N LYS A 25 9.91 27.52 -7.78
CA LYS A 25 9.89 26.26 -8.56
C LYS A 25 9.80 25.01 -7.70
N ALA A 26 9.60 25.16 -6.39
CA ALA A 26 9.52 24.03 -5.46
C ALA A 26 8.32 23.13 -5.73
N VAL A 27 7.15 23.71 -5.96
CA VAL A 27 5.93 22.95 -6.27
C VAL A 27 6.07 22.19 -7.59
N ASP A 28 6.62 22.83 -8.63
CA ASP A 28 6.81 22.22 -9.95
C ASP A 28 7.78 21.02 -9.88
N ILE A 29 8.93 21.20 -9.22
CA ILE A 29 9.91 20.12 -9.03
C ILE A 29 9.32 18.98 -8.20
N PHE A 30 8.58 19.30 -7.13
CA PHE A 30 7.89 18.29 -6.35
C PHE A 30 6.85 17.54 -7.19
N ALA A 31 6.09 18.22 -8.04
CA ALA A 31 5.08 17.62 -8.90
C ALA A 31 5.67 16.64 -9.91
N VAL A 32 6.83 16.96 -10.50
CA VAL A 32 7.57 16.04 -11.36
C VAL A 32 7.93 14.77 -10.58
N ILE A 33 8.63 14.91 -9.44
CA ILE A 33 9.07 13.76 -8.63
C ILE A 33 7.88 12.93 -8.15
N TYR A 34 6.80 13.60 -7.72
CA TYR A 34 5.56 12.96 -7.31
C TYR A 34 4.94 12.15 -8.45
N GLY A 35 4.86 12.71 -9.66
CA GLY A 35 4.29 12.04 -10.84
C GLY A 35 4.98 10.72 -11.18
N PHE A 36 6.30 10.65 -11.04
CA PHE A 36 7.07 9.41 -11.25
C PHE A 36 6.97 8.41 -10.08
N SER A 37 6.51 8.85 -8.91
CA SER A 37 6.54 8.09 -7.65
C SER A 37 5.15 7.85 -7.05
N GLN A 38 4.06 8.14 -7.78
CA GLN A 38 2.68 8.03 -7.27
C GLN A 38 2.29 6.61 -6.86
N ASP A 39 2.85 5.60 -7.53
CA ASP A 39 2.60 4.18 -7.28
C ASP A 39 3.30 3.65 -6.01
N GLY A 40 4.14 4.48 -5.38
CA GLY A 40 4.91 4.14 -4.18
C GLY A 40 6.04 3.13 -4.41
N LYS A 41 6.32 2.76 -5.67
CA LYS A 41 7.32 1.75 -6.06
C LYS A 41 8.34 2.30 -7.05
N SER A 42 7.89 3.17 -7.95
CA SER A 42 8.73 3.80 -8.97
C SER A 42 9.49 4.98 -8.37
N LEU A 43 10.77 5.08 -8.71
CA LEU A 43 11.64 6.17 -8.26
C LEU A 43 11.91 7.13 -9.41
N PHE A 44 11.98 8.42 -9.10
CA PHE A 44 12.49 9.40 -10.04
C PHE A 44 14.03 9.32 -10.06
N SER A 45 14.62 8.91 -11.18
CA SER A 45 16.07 8.70 -11.35
C SER A 45 16.76 9.78 -12.22
N GLY A 46 16.12 10.94 -12.41
CA GLY A 46 16.64 12.01 -13.25
C GLY A 46 17.72 12.87 -12.59
N ASP A 47 18.57 13.47 -13.42
CA ASP A 47 19.56 14.44 -12.96
C ASP A 47 18.94 15.84 -12.76
N TYR A 48 19.75 16.75 -12.19
CA TYR A 48 19.32 18.13 -11.98
C TYR A 48 19.08 18.87 -13.31
N GLU A 49 19.75 18.46 -14.38
CA GLU A 49 19.65 19.10 -15.69
C GLU A 49 18.30 18.80 -16.35
N TYR A 50 17.82 17.56 -16.22
CA TYR A 50 16.48 17.15 -16.64
C TYR A 50 15.39 17.99 -15.95
N LEU A 51 15.47 18.13 -14.61
CA LEU A 51 14.52 18.95 -13.86
C LEU A 51 14.58 20.42 -14.27
N SER A 52 15.78 20.96 -14.47
CA SER A 52 15.99 22.31 -14.93
C SER A 52 15.36 22.58 -16.29
N ARG A 53 15.54 21.66 -17.26
CA ARG A 53 14.94 21.77 -18.59
C ARG A 53 13.42 21.64 -18.55
N LEU A 54 12.89 20.72 -17.74
CA LEU A 54 11.45 20.45 -17.67
C LEU A 54 10.67 21.57 -16.96
N VAL A 55 11.22 22.12 -15.88
CA VAL A 55 10.56 23.15 -15.05
C VAL A 55 10.90 24.58 -15.52
N GLY A 56 11.93 24.73 -16.35
CA GLY A 56 12.41 26.02 -16.83
C GLY A 56 13.14 26.80 -15.74
N THR A 57 14.19 26.21 -15.16
CA THR A 57 14.98 26.84 -14.08
C THR A 57 16.47 26.51 -14.19
N SER A 58 17.31 27.24 -13.45
CA SER A 58 18.74 26.94 -13.42
C SER A 58 19.04 25.65 -12.65
N VAL A 59 20.13 24.96 -13.01
CA VAL A 59 20.59 23.74 -12.30
C VAL A 59 20.90 24.04 -10.83
N ARG A 60 21.41 25.23 -10.54
CA ARG A 60 21.65 25.68 -9.17
C ARG A 60 20.35 25.78 -8.38
N THR A 61 19.32 26.37 -8.98
CA THR A 61 17.99 26.47 -8.36
C THR A 61 17.39 25.09 -8.12
N ALA A 62 17.46 24.19 -9.10
CA ALA A 62 16.97 22.82 -8.96
C ALA A 62 17.64 22.08 -7.80
N LYS A 63 18.97 22.21 -7.65
CA LYS A 63 19.73 21.64 -6.52
C LYS A 63 19.27 22.22 -5.18
N THR A 64 19.15 23.53 -5.06
CA THR A 64 18.69 24.20 -3.83
C THR A 64 17.28 23.77 -3.46
N VAL A 65 16.37 23.73 -4.42
CA VAL A 65 14.99 23.29 -4.21
C VAL A 65 14.95 21.84 -3.74
N ILE A 66 15.69 20.93 -4.38
CA ILE A 66 15.73 19.54 -3.94
C ILE A 66 16.24 19.43 -2.49
N LYS A 67 17.27 20.20 -2.13
CA LYS A 67 17.76 20.24 -0.76
C LYS A 67 16.68 20.73 0.21
N TYR A 68 15.96 21.79 -0.13
CA TYR A 68 14.83 22.29 0.65
C TYR A 68 13.74 21.22 0.84
N LEU A 69 13.32 20.56 -0.23
CA LEU A 69 12.26 19.54 -0.18
C LEU A 69 12.68 18.27 0.59
N SER A 70 13.97 17.96 0.60
CA SER A 70 14.56 16.81 1.32
C SER A 70 14.84 17.11 2.78
N ASP A 71 15.54 18.21 3.07
CA ASP A 71 16.15 18.45 4.38
C ASP A 71 15.25 19.30 5.27
N GLU A 72 14.52 20.28 4.71
CA GLU A 72 13.65 21.17 5.50
C GLU A 72 12.23 20.61 5.59
N LEU A 73 11.66 20.15 4.46
CA LEU A 73 10.29 19.65 4.41
C LEU A 73 10.17 18.13 4.57
N GLU A 74 11.25 17.37 4.32
CA GLU A 74 11.27 15.91 4.37
C GLU A 74 10.20 15.22 3.50
N ILE A 75 9.69 15.91 2.48
CA ILE A 75 8.63 15.40 1.60
C ILE A 75 9.17 14.54 0.45
N ILE A 76 10.49 14.54 0.27
CA ILE A 76 11.21 13.67 -0.67
C ILE A 76 12.37 13.00 0.07
N LYS A 77 12.61 11.71 -0.22
CA LYS A 77 13.75 10.94 0.27
C LYS A 77 14.76 10.73 -0.86
N LYS A 78 16.03 11.03 -0.59
CA LYS A 78 17.13 10.81 -1.53
C LYS A 78 17.76 9.44 -1.31
N PHE A 79 17.96 8.69 -2.39
CA PHE A 79 18.66 7.40 -2.40
C PHE A 79 19.99 7.53 -3.15
N LYS A 80 21.01 6.84 -2.65
CA LYS A 80 22.29 6.68 -3.35
C LYS A 80 22.23 5.40 -4.17
N SER A 81 22.52 5.49 -5.46
CA SER A 81 22.71 4.32 -6.31
C SER A 81 24.04 3.62 -5.97
N GLU A 82 24.03 2.29 -5.91
CA GLU A 82 25.22 1.46 -5.69
C GLU A 82 26.22 1.55 -6.86
N PHE A 83 25.74 1.89 -8.07
CA PHE A 83 26.54 1.92 -9.30
C PHE A 83 27.00 3.31 -9.74
N GLY A 84 26.78 4.33 -8.90
CA GLY A 84 27.22 5.69 -9.17
C GLY A 84 26.41 6.43 -10.25
N ALA A 85 26.33 7.75 -10.07
CA ALA A 85 25.87 8.77 -11.01
C ALA A 85 24.37 9.17 -11.08
N SER A 86 23.37 8.33 -10.80
CA SER A 86 21.96 8.81 -10.85
C SER A 86 21.42 9.25 -9.48
N ASN A 87 21.08 10.54 -9.34
CA ASN A 87 20.34 11.00 -8.17
C ASN A 87 18.93 10.39 -8.23
N THR A 88 18.57 9.61 -7.22
CA THR A 88 17.28 8.93 -7.18
C THR A 88 16.45 9.45 -6.02
N TYR A 89 15.20 9.80 -6.29
CA TYR A 89 14.29 10.45 -5.35
C TYR A 89 12.96 9.70 -5.26
N LEU A 90 12.45 9.56 -4.04
CA LEU A 90 11.14 8.99 -3.75
C LEU A 90 10.30 9.99 -2.98
N TYR A 91 9.01 10.06 -3.31
CA TYR A 91 8.04 10.81 -2.54
C TYR A 91 7.85 10.21 -1.13
N ASN A 92 7.88 11.05 -0.09
CA ASN A 92 7.62 10.63 1.28
C ASN A 92 6.12 10.67 1.59
N SER A 93 5.46 9.53 1.39
CA SER A 93 4.00 9.40 1.57
C SER A 93 3.52 9.71 2.97
N GLU A 94 4.25 9.28 4.00
CA GLU A 94 3.88 9.50 5.39
C GLU A 94 3.95 10.98 5.77
N LYS A 95 5.04 11.66 5.40
CA LYS A 95 5.23 13.08 5.71
C LYS A 95 4.19 13.95 5.01
N VAL A 96 3.95 13.73 3.72
CA VAL A 96 2.95 14.49 2.99
C VAL A 96 1.54 14.21 3.49
N ALA A 97 1.23 12.96 3.84
CA ALA A 97 -0.05 12.64 4.46
C ALA A 97 -0.25 13.44 5.76
N LEU A 98 0.79 13.54 6.60
CA LEU A 98 0.76 14.31 7.86
C LEU A 98 0.57 15.81 7.63
N LEU A 99 1.35 16.44 6.74
CA LEU A 99 1.21 17.87 6.42
C LEU A 99 -0.20 18.19 5.92
N ARG A 100 -0.77 17.32 5.07
CA ARG A 100 -2.16 17.46 4.61
C ARG A 100 -3.20 17.36 5.73
N LYS A 101 -2.95 16.55 6.78
CA LYS A 101 -3.82 16.54 7.98
C LYS A 101 -3.73 17.85 8.73
N GLU A 102 -2.51 18.36 8.93
CA GLU A 102 -2.27 19.59 9.69
C GLU A 102 -2.94 20.78 9.00
N SER A 103 -2.75 20.94 7.68
CA SER A 103 -3.42 21.99 6.90
C SER A 103 -4.95 21.88 6.97
N ALA A 104 -5.50 20.67 6.90
CA ALA A 104 -6.94 20.46 7.04
C ALA A 104 -7.46 20.81 8.45
N MET A 105 -6.71 20.49 9.51
CA MET A 105 -7.09 20.82 10.89
C MET A 105 -7.03 22.33 11.16
N VAL A 106 -6.00 23.02 10.66
CA VAL A 106 -5.87 24.49 10.75
C VAL A 106 -7.05 25.18 10.05
N ALA A 107 -7.45 24.70 8.87
CA ALA A 107 -8.56 25.28 8.11
C ALA A 107 -9.90 25.16 8.85
N LEU A 108 -10.12 24.09 9.63
CA LEU A 108 -11.32 23.90 10.46
C LEU A 108 -11.35 24.84 11.68
N GLN A 109 -10.19 25.14 12.27
CA GLN A 109 -10.10 26.05 13.42
C GLN A 109 -10.34 27.51 13.03
N GLN A 110 -10.03 27.88 11.79
CA GLN A 110 -10.15 29.27 11.30
C GLN A 110 -11.56 29.64 10.79
N GLY A 111 -12.56 28.76 10.96
CA GLY A 111 -13.96 29.07 10.62
C GLY A 111 -14.25 29.30 9.13
N ASN A 112 -13.27 29.07 8.24
CA ASN A 112 -13.45 29.20 6.81
C ASN A 112 -14.22 27.99 6.28
N ASN A 113 -15.42 28.22 5.70
CA ASN A 113 -16.16 27.20 4.97
C ASN A 113 -15.34 26.78 3.74
N CYS A 114 -14.55 25.73 3.88
CA CYS A 114 -13.62 25.30 2.85
C CYS A 114 -14.37 24.65 1.67
N THR A 115 -14.07 25.13 0.47
CA THR A 115 -14.52 24.63 -0.83
C THR A 115 -14.51 23.10 -0.97
N PHE A 116 -15.43 22.59 -1.78
CA PHE A 116 -15.79 21.19 -2.05
C PHE A 116 -14.63 20.15 -2.00
N ASN A 117 -13.43 20.50 -2.46
CA ASN A 117 -12.26 19.60 -2.47
C ASN A 117 -11.60 19.38 -1.10
N SER A 118 -11.54 20.40 -0.23
CA SER A 118 -10.92 20.24 1.10
C SER A 118 -11.83 19.44 2.04
N ALA A 119 -13.16 19.59 1.90
CA ALA A 119 -14.15 18.76 2.57
C ALA A 119 -14.10 17.30 2.08
N MET A 120 -13.80 17.04 0.80
CA MET A 120 -13.64 15.69 0.26
C MET A 120 -12.36 15.02 0.78
N VAL A 121 -11.25 15.76 0.89
CA VAL A 121 -10.01 15.30 1.56
C VAL A 121 -10.25 15.04 3.04
N ALA A 122 -10.98 15.92 3.75
CA ALA A 122 -11.35 15.73 5.15
C ALA A 122 -12.32 14.55 5.36
N ARG A 123 -13.21 14.25 4.40
CA ARG A 123 -14.06 13.04 4.41
C ARG A 123 -13.24 11.77 4.15
N HIS A 124 -12.33 11.78 3.19
CA HIS A 124 -11.42 10.66 2.93
C HIS A 124 -10.42 10.44 4.08
N TYR A 125 -10.04 11.52 4.79
CA TYR A 125 -9.26 11.45 6.02
C TYR A 125 -10.07 10.99 7.23
N LYS A 126 -11.34 11.39 7.33
CA LYS A 126 -12.27 10.83 8.32
C LYS A 126 -12.47 9.35 8.04
N ASP A 127 -12.60 8.87 6.81
CA ASP A 127 -12.74 7.43 6.55
C ASP A 127 -11.46 6.63 6.90
N ASN A 128 -10.28 7.28 6.92
CA ASN A 128 -9.04 6.69 7.45
C ASN A 128 -8.82 6.93 8.95
N ASN A 129 -9.68 7.70 9.63
CA ASN A 129 -9.55 8.06 11.05
C ASN A 129 -10.88 7.92 11.84
N LYS A 130 -11.90 7.28 11.27
CA LYS A 130 -13.19 6.97 11.90
C LYS A 130 -13.32 5.50 12.31
N ASP A 131 -12.19 4.82 12.46
CA ASP A 131 -12.10 3.56 13.21
C ASP A 131 -11.23 3.71 14.47
N ASN A 132 -11.16 4.92 15.05
CA ASN A 132 -10.68 5.08 16.42
C ASN A 132 -11.66 5.94 17.24
N ASN A 133 -12.44 5.22 18.04
CA ASN A 133 -13.05 5.63 19.30
C ASN A 133 -14.52 6.09 19.28
N LYS A 134 -15.45 5.13 19.20
CA LYS A 134 -16.17 4.60 20.37
C LYS A 134 -17.27 3.65 19.89
N ASP A 135 -17.04 2.36 20.06
CA ASP A 135 -18.02 1.54 20.75
C ASP A 135 -17.28 0.50 21.58
N ASN A 136 -17.54 0.56 22.88
CA ASN A 136 -16.96 -0.30 23.88
C ASN A 136 -17.49 -1.72 23.67
N ASN A 137 -16.64 -2.65 23.24
CA ASN A 137 -16.55 -3.91 23.96
C ASN A 137 -15.25 -4.64 23.63
N LYS A 138 -14.69 -5.25 24.70
CA LYS A 138 -13.48 -6.08 24.75
C LYS A 138 -13.28 -6.88 23.46
N ASP A 139 -12.10 -6.78 22.84
CA ASP A 139 -11.26 -7.96 22.61
C ASP A 139 -9.91 -7.64 21.95
N LYS A 140 -8.86 -8.15 22.60
CA LYS A 140 -7.49 -8.46 22.16
C LYS A 140 -6.82 -7.56 21.11
N LYS A 141 -5.89 -6.76 21.63
CA LYS A 141 -4.63 -6.29 21.03
C LYS A 141 -4.12 -7.26 19.94
N ILE A 142 -4.38 -6.96 18.66
CA ILE A 142 -3.82 -7.72 17.53
C ILE A 142 -2.36 -7.31 17.41
N ASN A 143 -1.43 -8.26 17.52
CA ASN A 143 -0.01 -7.99 17.39
C ASN A 143 0.30 -7.60 15.94
N LYS A 144 1.19 -6.62 15.74
CA LYS A 144 1.62 -6.14 14.41
C LYS A 144 2.11 -7.27 13.48
N LYS A 145 2.66 -8.34 14.06
CA LYS A 145 3.10 -9.57 13.37
C LYS A 145 1.92 -10.37 12.78
N ASP A 146 0.80 -10.44 13.48
CA ASP A 146 -0.37 -11.21 13.05
C ASP A 146 -1.11 -10.50 11.90
N SER A 147 -1.05 -9.16 11.90
CA SER A 147 -1.53 -8.34 10.78
C SER A 147 -0.74 -8.59 9.49
N ASP A 148 0.57 -8.84 9.59
CA ASP A 148 1.42 -9.16 8.44
C ASP A 148 1.10 -10.56 7.89
N ILE A 149 0.94 -11.56 8.77
CA ILE A 149 0.53 -12.92 8.40
C ILE A 149 -0.83 -12.93 7.69
N CYS A 150 -1.82 -12.23 8.24
CA CYS A 150 -3.14 -12.15 7.62
C CYS A 150 -3.09 -11.59 6.20
N THR A 151 -2.24 -10.58 5.97
CA THR A 151 -2.10 -9.95 4.64
C THR A 151 -1.50 -10.95 3.66
N LYS A 152 -0.40 -11.62 4.03
CA LYS A 152 0.27 -12.63 3.21
C LYS A 152 -0.64 -13.80 2.83
N VAL A 153 -1.41 -14.32 3.79
CA VAL A 153 -2.34 -15.45 3.56
C VAL A 153 -3.42 -15.08 2.54
N ILE A 154 -3.99 -13.87 2.64
CA ILE A 154 -5.07 -13.44 1.75
C ILE A 154 -4.56 -13.07 0.37
N ASP A 155 -3.40 -12.42 0.28
CA ASP A 155 -2.76 -12.13 -1.00
C ASP A 155 -2.44 -13.43 -1.75
N TYR A 156 -1.94 -14.45 -1.06
CA TYR A 156 -1.68 -15.76 -1.65
C TYR A 156 -2.96 -16.45 -2.14
N LEU A 157 -4.02 -16.48 -1.32
CA LEU A 157 -5.32 -17.03 -1.73
C LEU A 157 -5.84 -16.34 -3.00
N ASN A 158 -5.77 -15.01 -3.05
CA ASN A 158 -6.19 -14.24 -4.21
C ASN A 158 -5.40 -14.56 -5.47
N GLN A 159 -4.08 -14.74 -5.33
CA GLN A 159 -3.21 -15.12 -6.44
C GLN A 159 -3.56 -16.50 -7.00
N VAL A 160 -3.76 -17.51 -6.15
CA VAL A 160 -3.95 -18.91 -6.60
C VAL A 160 -5.40 -19.19 -7.01
N ALA A 161 -6.38 -18.66 -6.29
CA ALA A 161 -7.81 -18.85 -6.58
C ALA A 161 -8.38 -17.81 -7.56
N LYS A 162 -7.58 -16.84 -8.03
CA LYS A 162 -7.99 -15.70 -8.88
C LYS A 162 -9.17 -14.92 -8.27
N THR A 163 -9.11 -14.69 -6.96
CA THR A 163 -10.12 -13.94 -6.19
C THR A 163 -9.60 -12.56 -5.78
N ASN A 164 -10.47 -11.74 -5.16
CA ASN A 164 -10.10 -10.40 -4.68
C ASN A 164 -10.62 -10.14 -3.25
N TYR A 165 -10.35 -11.07 -2.33
CA TYR A 165 -10.68 -10.91 -0.91
C TYR A 165 -9.86 -9.80 -0.28
N LYS A 166 -10.48 -9.02 0.61
CA LYS A 166 -9.82 -7.90 1.28
C LYS A 166 -9.06 -8.39 2.52
N PRO A 167 -7.73 -8.18 2.63
CA PRO A 167 -6.97 -8.55 3.84
C PRO A 167 -7.40 -7.73 5.07
N ASN A 168 -8.05 -6.58 4.85
CA ASN A 168 -8.57 -5.72 5.91
C ASN A 168 -9.95 -6.13 6.46
N SER A 169 -10.56 -7.20 5.94
CA SER A 169 -11.89 -7.65 6.40
C SER A 169 -11.83 -8.19 7.84
N LYS A 170 -12.67 -7.64 8.74
CA LYS A 170 -12.74 -8.03 10.15
C LYS A 170 -13.01 -9.53 10.33
N GLN A 171 -13.94 -10.09 9.55
CA GLN A 171 -14.30 -11.50 9.64
C GLN A 171 -13.10 -12.40 9.25
N THR A 172 -12.42 -12.05 8.18
CA THR A 172 -11.26 -12.79 7.67
C THR A 172 -10.08 -12.75 8.62
N ARG A 173 -9.80 -11.56 9.17
CA ARG A 173 -8.80 -11.37 10.21
C ARG A 173 -9.07 -12.20 11.45
N ASN A 174 -10.31 -12.21 11.92
CA ASN A 174 -10.68 -12.98 13.12
C ASN A 174 -10.47 -14.48 12.91
N LEU A 175 -10.78 -15.02 11.73
CA LEU A 175 -10.56 -16.43 11.41
C LEU A 175 -9.07 -16.77 11.42
N ILE A 176 -8.24 -15.98 10.75
CA ILE A 176 -6.80 -16.21 10.67
C ILE A 176 -6.16 -16.04 12.07
N GLN A 177 -6.53 -15.00 12.81
CA GLN A 177 -6.04 -14.77 14.16
C GLN A 177 -6.42 -15.89 15.12
N ALA A 178 -7.63 -16.42 15.02
CA ALA A 178 -8.05 -17.55 15.85
C ALA A 178 -7.13 -18.75 15.64
N ARG A 179 -6.79 -19.06 14.38
CA ARG A 179 -5.88 -20.16 14.02
C ARG A 179 -4.43 -19.87 14.42
N ILE A 180 -3.95 -18.64 14.30
CA ILE A 180 -2.62 -18.26 14.83
C ILE A 180 -2.57 -18.49 16.35
N ASN A 181 -3.61 -18.11 17.09
CA ASN A 181 -3.69 -18.32 18.54
C ASN A 181 -3.78 -19.81 18.94
N GLU A 182 -4.28 -20.66 18.04
CA GLU A 182 -4.29 -22.12 18.20
C GLU A 182 -2.94 -22.79 17.88
N GLY A 183 -1.98 -22.03 17.32
CA GLY A 183 -0.63 -22.50 17.02
C GLY A 183 -0.33 -22.75 15.55
N PHE A 184 -1.27 -22.45 14.63
CA PHE A 184 -1.03 -22.58 13.20
C PHE A 184 -0.06 -21.53 12.68
N THR A 185 0.87 -21.96 11.84
CA THR A 185 1.90 -21.14 11.22
C THR A 185 1.45 -20.62 9.85
N LEU A 186 2.16 -19.63 9.30
CA LEU A 186 1.93 -19.14 7.94
C LEU A 186 1.96 -20.29 6.91
N GLU A 187 2.89 -21.22 7.05
CA GLU A 187 3.09 -22.36 6.15
C GLU A 187 1.87 -23.30 6.14
N ASP A 188 1.20 -23.48 7.28
CA ASP A 188 -0.02 -24.27 7.39
C ASP A 188 -1.16 -23.64 6.59
N PHE A 189 -1.32 -22.32 6.65
CA PHE A 189 -2.32 -21.61 5.84
C PHE A 189 -2.06 -21.77 4.35
N LEU A 190 -0.81 -21.61 3.92
CA LEU A 190 -0.43 -21.77 2.52
C LEU A 190 -0.69 -23.21 2.05
N THR A 191 -0.39 -24.20 2.87
CA THR A 191 -0.63 -25.62 2.58
C THR A 191 -2.12 -25.92 2.40
N VAL A 192 -2.99 -25.39 3.27
CA VAL A 192 -4.45 -25.53 3.14
C VAL A 192 -4.96 -24.89 1.85
N ILE A 193 -4.46 -23.71 1.50
CA ILE A 193 -4.81 -23.02 0.25
C ILE A 193 -4.41 -23.88 -0.94
N ASP A 194 -3.18 -24.41 -0.97
CA ASP A 194 -2.70 -25.25 -2.07
C ASP A 194 -3.52 -26.54 -2.22
N ASN A 195 -3.76 -27.25 -1.11
CA ASN A 195 -4.53 -28.49 -1.10
C ASN A 195 -5.94 -28.28 -1.67
N LYS A 196 -6.65 -27.27 -1.15
CA LYS A 196 -8.04 -27.01 -1.56
C LYS A 196 -8.15 -26.36 -2.91
N THR A 197 -7.22 -25.50 -3.28
CA THR A 197 -7.25 -24.90 -4.63
C THR A 197 -7.01 -25.98 -5.68
N LYS A 198 -6.05 -26.90 -5.49
CA LYS A 198 -5.84 -28.02 -6.43
C LYS A 198 -7.06 -28.93 -6.56
N GLN A 199 -7.78 -29.18 -5.46
CA GLN A 199 -8.93 -30.08 -5.44
C GLN A 199 -10.21 -29.42 -6.00
N TRP A 200 -10.44 -28.14 -5.67
CA TRP A 200 -11.72 -27.47 -5.90
C TRP A 200 -11.72 -26.55 -7.13
N ILE A 201 -10.56 -26.07 -7.59
CA ILE A 201 -10.52 -25.14 -8.74
C ILE A 201 -11.05 -25.77 -10.04
N SER A 202 -10.87 -27.09 -10.19
CA SER A 202 -11.34 -27.85 -11.35
C SER A 202 -12.77 -28.36 -11.20
N ASN A 203 -13.39 -28.21 -10.02
CA ASN A 203 -14.75 -28.67 -9.76
C ASN A 203 -15.71 -27.45 -9.65
N PRO A 204 -16.61 -27.23 -10.62
CA PRO A 204 -17.48 -26.06 -10.68
C PRO A 204 -18.33 -25.82 -9.43
N GLU A 205 -18.77 -26.89 -8.76
CA GLU A 205 -19.57 -26.77 -7.54
C GLU A 205 -18.71 -26.38 -6.33
N MET A 206 -17.47 -26.89 -6.30
CA MET A 206 -16.58 -26.72 -5.16
C MET A 206 -15.78 -25.41 -5.20
N VAL A 207 -15.55 -24.83 -6.39
CA VAL A 207 -14.78 -23.59 -6.52
C VAL A 207 -15.39 -22.43 -5.73
N ALA A 208 -16.71 -22.42 -5.59
CA ALA A 208 -17.45 -21.43 -4.81
C ALA A 208 -17.07 -21.44 -3.32
N TYR A 209 -16.46 -22.52 -2.82
CA TYR A 209 -16.03 -22.70 -1.44
C TYR A 209 -14.57 -22.29 -1.17
N LEU A 210 -13.83 -21.80 -2.17
CA LEU A 210 -12.51 -21.19 -2.00
C LEU A 210 -12.62 -19.78 -1.38
N ARG A 211 -13.13 -19.73 -0.14
CA ARG A 211 -13.36 -18.51 0.66
C ARG A 211 -12.60 -18.61 1.98
N PRO A 212 -12.14 -17.49 2.56
CA PRO A 212 -11.47 -17.51 3.86
C PRO A 212 -12.31 -18.15 4.98
N GLN A 213 -13.63 -17.94 4.97
CA GLN A 213 -14.55 -18.55 5.95
C GLN A 213 -14.56 -20.07 5.90
N THR A 214 -14.45 -20.64 4.69
CA THR A 214 -14.47 -22.09 4.50
C THR A 214 -13.10 -22.68 4.79
N LEU A 215 -12.03 -22.07 4.27
CA LEU A 215 -10.66 -22.56 4.39
C LEU A 215 -10.12 -22.46 5.82
N PHE A 216 -10.44 -21.37 6.52
CA PHE A 216 -9.93 -21.09 7.88
C PHE A 216 -11.00 -21.28 8.96
N GLY A 217 -12.09 -21.96 8.61
CA GLY A 217 -13.13 -22.40 9.54
C GLY A 217 -12.65 -23.52 10.46
N THR A 218 -13.57 -24.17 11.16
CA THR A 218 -13.27 -25.25 12.14
C THR A 218 -12.62 -26.50 11.53
N LYS A 219 -12.65 -26.63 10.21
CA LYS A 219 -12.09 -27.78 9.47
C LYS A 219 -10.67 -27.56 8.94
N MET A 220 -10.00 -26.46 9.31
CA MET A 220 -8.66 -26.14 8.82
C MET A 220 -7.66 -27.28 9.06
N GLU A 221 -7.65 -27.85 10.27
CA GLU A 221 -6.76 -28.97 10.62
C GLU A 221 -7.02 -30.21 9.75
N ALA A 222 -8.29 -30.51 9.46
CA ALA A 222 -8.65 -31.61 8.58
C ALA A 222 -8.15 -31.40 7.14
N TYR A 223 -8.16 -30.15 6.64
CA TYR A 223 -7.64 -29.83 5.31
C TYR A 223 -6.12 -29.84 5.24
N LEU A 224 -5.45 -29.52 6.35
CA LEU A 224 -4.00 -29.59 6.47
C LEU A 224 -3.52 -31.05 6.43
N ASN A 225 -4.24 -31.93 7.14
CA ASN A 225 -3.93 -33.36 7.28
C ASN A 225 -4.58 -34.25 6.21
N GLU A 226 -5.20 -33.67 5.19
CA GLU A 226 -5.89 -34.46 4.16
C GLU A 226 -4.85 -35.22 3.32
N PRO A 227 -5.05 -36.54 3.10
CA PRO A 227 -4.13 -37.32 2.28
C PRO A 227 -4.11 -36.73 0.87
N LYS A 228 -2.91 -36.36 0.41
CA LYS A 228 -2.72 -35.86 -0.96
C LYS A 228 -3.32 -36.89 -1.93
N PRO A 229 -4.16 -36.48 -2.88
CA PRO A 229 -4.66 -37.40 -3.89
C PRO A 229 -3.44 -38.03 -4.58
N LYS A 230 -3.34 -39.36 -4.56
CA LYS A 230 -2.32 -40.11 -5.30
C LYS A 230 -2.31 -39.55 -6.70
N SER A 231 -1.15 -39.05 -7.13
CA SER A 231 -1.03 -38.56 -8.49
C SER A 231 -1.31 -39.75 -9.40
N ARG A 232 -2.02 -39.53 -10.51
CA ARG A 232 -2.34 -40.62 -11.46
C ARG A 232 -1.08 -41.28 -12.05
N LEU A 233 0.10 -40.69 -11.82
CA LEU A 233 1.42 -41.21 -12.18
C LEU A 233 1.94 -42.30 -11.21
N ASP A 234 1.47 -42.33 -9.97
CA ASP A 234 1.89 -43.35 -8.98
C ASP A 234 1.23 -44.72 -9.24
N ASN A 235 0.17 -44.76 -10.05
CA ASN A 235 -0.52 -46.00 -10.43
C ASN A 235 0.05 -46.66 -11.70
N ILE A 236 1.03 -46.06 -12.38
CA ILE A 236 1.60 -46.63 -13.62
C ILE A 236 2.84 -47.48 -13.32
N PHE A 237 3.53 -47.25 -12.20
CA PHE A 237 4.77 -47.94 -11.83
C PHE A 237 4.64 -48.87 -10.61
N GLY A 238 3.41 -49.12 -10.14
CA GLY A 238 3.16 -49.93 -8.93
C GLY A 238 2.81 -51.40 -9.17
N ASP A 239 2.53 -51.80 -10.41
CA ASP A 239 2.08 -53.16 -10.79
C ASP A 239 2.97 -53.82 -11.88
N MET A 240 4.27 -53.52 -11.91
CA MET A 240 5.26 -54.29 -12.69
C MET A 240 6.30 -54.95 -11.80
#